data_AF-M7ZI98-F1
#
_entry.id   AF-M7ZI98-F1
#
_cell.length_a   1.000
_cell.length_b   1.000
_cell.length_c   1.000
_cell.angle_alpha   90.00
_cell.angle_beta   90.00
_cell.angle_gamma   90.00
#
_symmetry.space_group_name_H-M   'P 1'
#
loop_
_entity.id
_entity.type
_entity.pdbx_description
1 polymer ?
#
loop_
_entity_poly.entity_id
_entity_poly.type
_entity_poly.pdbx_seq_one_letter_code
_entity_poly.pdbx_strand_id
1 'polypeptide(L)'
;MSPIFSRSPLTLLALLLALPPLVASSSSFPLPTIAIAAVGTNTASPHHLACGLVSNGTGYQLSCASVSNRSASPRKYGYGGGSATPFSALVAGDGYLCSVDPISSPPVSMRWWDLNDSEEPSKRVYRGEALSAVAGGGEYVCGLVEKRIKCWRWEWGVVPEEIEQERFVALEAKGKVVCGVLMSDYSLVCWGGDVAGGVRKVFDKHLTDKSDVYSFGVLLLELLSGCKVIQRYEGSGTPRNVVDMAVPYIESDRVDRGLYC
;
A
#
# COMPACT_ATOMS: atom_id res chain seq x y z
N MET A 1 -34.50 -14.32 -47.49
CA MET A 1 -35.23 -14.86 -46.32
C MET A 1 -34.19 -15.13 -45.24
N SER A 2 -34.15 -14.27 -44.22
CA SER A 2 -33.26 -14.37 -43.06
C SER A 2 -34.15 -14.38 -41.83
N PRO A 3 -33.98 -15.32 -40.86
CA PRO A 3 -34.91 -15.39 -39.75
C PRO A 3 -34.58 -14.33 -38.70
N ILE A 4 -35.62 -13.64 -38.26
CA ILE A 4 -35.63 -12.72 -37.13
C ILE A 4 -35.69 -13.58 -35.86
N PHE A 5 -34.61 -13.59 -35.07
CA PHE A 5 -34.59 -14.24 -33.76
C PHE A 5 -35.37 -13.39 -32.74
N SER A 6 -36.56 -13.86 -32.37
CA SER A 6 -37.36 -13.34 -31.26
C SER A 6 -36.63 -13.58 -29.93
N ARG A 7 -36.25 -12.51 -29.22
CA ARG A 7 -35.62 -12.59 -27.90
C ARG A 7 -36.70 -12.78 -26.83
N SER A 8 -36.84 -14.00 -26.32
CA SER A 8 -37.71 -14.33 -25.19
C SER A 8 -37.16 -13.71 -23.89
N PRO A 9 -38.01 -13.07 -23.06
CA PRO A 9 -37.59 -12.42 -21.80
C PRO A 9 -36.98 -13.41 -20.78
N LEU A 10 -37.26 -14.71 -20.90
CA LEU A 10 -36.65 -15.77 -20.09
C LEU A 10 -35.13 -15.92 -20.35
N THR A 11 -34.67 -15.63 -21.56
CA THR A 11 -33.23 -15.69 -21.90
C THR A 11 -32.43 -14.55 -21.24
N LEU A 12 -33.06 -13.40 -21.01
CA LEU A 12 -32.44 -12.28 -20.30
C LEU A 12 -32.30 -12.56 -18.80
N LEU A 13 -33.33 -13.18 -18.20
CA LEU A 13 -33.34 -13.53 -16.78
C LEU A 13 -32.31 -14.63 -16.44
N ALA A 14 -32.13 -15.60 -17.34
CA ALA A 14 -31.08 -16.61 -17.22
C ALA A 14 -29.67 -16.02 -17.32
N LEU A 15 -29.47 -14.98 -18.14
CA LEU A 15 -28.19 -14.27 -18.23
C LEU A 15 -27.88 -13.45 -16.96
N LEU A 16 -28.91 -12.88 -16.32
CA LEU A 16 -28.80 -12.14 -15.05
C LEU A 16 -28.49 -13.04 -13.85
N LEU A 17 -28.96 -14.30 -13.88
CA LEU A 17 -28.65 -15.31 -12.85
C LEU A 17 -27.32 -16.03 -13.08
N ALA A 18 -26.79 -16.00 -14.31
CA ALA A 18 -25.50 -16.56 -14.68
C ALA A 18 -24.34 -15.55 -14.53
N LEU A 19 -24.65 -14.26 -14.36
CA LEU A 19 -23.66 -13.31 -13.88
C LEU A 19 -23.35 -13.66 -12.42
N PRO A 20 -22.07 -13.90 -12.06
CA PRO A 20 -21.72 -14.03 -10.65
C PRO A 20 -22.28 -12.81 -9.93
N PRO A 21 -22.84 -12.96 -8.71
CA PRO A 21 -23.35 -11.81 -7.97
C PRO A 21 -22.26 -10.76 -8.03
N LEU A 22 -22.58 -9.56 -8.53
CA LEU A 22 -21.70 -8.41 -8.37
C LEU A 22 -21.47 -8.33 -6.88
N VAL A 23 -20.33 -8.89 -6.47
CA VAL A 23 -19.89 -8.88 -5.09
C VAL A 23 -19.95 -7.42 -4.74
N ALA A 24 -20.81 -7.07 -3.78
CA ALA A 24 -20.82 -5.75 -3.19
C ALA A 24 -19.35 -5.41 -2.99
N SER A 25 -18.88 -4.41 -3.70
CA SER A 25 -17.50 -3.95 -3.65
C SER A 25 -17.29 -3.43 -2.24
N SER A 26 -17.04 -4.34 -1.32
CA SER A 26 -16.45 -4.05 -0.04
C SER A 26 -15.14 -3.37 -0.41
N SER A 27 -15.13 -2.05 -0.25
CA SER A 27 -14.02 -1.13 -0.47
C SER A 27 -12.90 -1.39 0.54
N SER A 28 -12.55 -2.67 0.73
CA SER A 28 -11.45 -3.11 1.56
C SER A 28 -10.23 -3.11 0.67
N PHE A 29 -9.45 -2.05 0.76
CA PHE A 29 -8.10 -2.04 0.23
C PHE A 29 -7.41 -3.34 0.68
N PRO A 30 -6.83 -4.14 -0.23
CA PRO A 30 -6.13 -5.34 0.15
C PRO A 30 -4.95 -4.96 1.06
N LEU A 31 -4.76 -5.73 2.13
CA LEU A 31 -3.62 -5.52 3.01
C LEU A 31 -2.30 -5.62 2.22
N PRO A 32 -1.28 -4.83 2.55
CA PRO A 32 -0.01 -4.83 1.81
C PRO A 32 0.68 -6.19 1.94
N THR A 33 1.11 -6.77 0.83
CA THR A 33 1.78 -8.08 0.77
C THR A 33 3.27 -7.98 0.42
N ILE A 34 3.72 -6.79 0.04
CA ILE A 34 5.10 -6.47 -0.30
C ILE A 34 5.54 -5.21 0.45
N ALA A 35 6.82 -5.12 0.78
CA ALA A 35 7.38 -3.95 1.42
C ALA A 35 8.88 -3.80 1.10
N ILE A 36 9.38 -2.57 1.16
CA ILE A 36 10.81 -2.28 1.01
C ILE A 36 11.32 -1.71 2.32
N ALA A 37 12.30 -2.37 2.92
CA ALA A 37 12.97 -1.89 4.12
C ALA A 37 14.29 -1.22 3.76
N ALA A 38 14.65 -0.16 4.48
CA ALA A 38 15.99 0.40 4.47
C ALA A 38 16.75 -0.13 5.69
N VAL A 39 17.97 -0.65 5.51
CA VAL A 39 18.79 -1.25 6.57
C VAL A 39 20.19 -0.68 6.50
N GLY A 40 20.73 -0.20 7.62
CA GLY A 40 22.08 0.34 7.64
C GLY A 40 22.35 1.21 8.86
N THR A 41 23.52 1.00 9.47
CA THR A 41 23.97 1.72 10.67
C THR A 41 24.46 3.15 10.38
N ASN A 42 24.74 3.48 9.11
CA ASN A 42 25.17 4.80 8.67
C ASN A 42 24.32 5.29 7.47
N THR A 43 23.67 6.44 7.65
CA THR A 43 22.64 7.02 6.76
C THR A 43 23.12 7.46 5.37
N ALA A 44 24.42 7.41 5.09
CA ALA A 44 24.98 7.87 3.81
C ALA A 44 24.71 6.90 2.64
N SER A 45 24.48 5.60 2.91
CA SER A 45 24.20 4.58 1.88
C SER A 45 23.48 3.37 2.48
N PRO A 46 22.15 3.45 2.69
CA PRO A 46 21.38 2.33 3.23
C PRO A 46 21.32 1.17 2.23
N HIS A 47 21.32 -0.05 2.75
CA HIS A 47 20.99 -1.26 1.99
C HIS A 47 19.48 -1.46 1.97
N HIS A 48 18.92 -1.82 0.83
CA HIS A 48 17.48 -2.06 0.71
C HIS A 48 17.18 -3.56 0.68
N LEU A 49 16.14 -3.96 1.42
CA LEU A 49 15.57 -5.29 1.37
C LEU A 49 14.19 -5.22 0.70
N ALA A 50 13.98 -6.05 -0.31
CA ALA A 50 12.66 -6.28 -0.89
C ALA A 50 12.03 -7.48 -0.17
N CYS A 51 10.89 -7.26 0.47
CA CYS A 51 10.20 -8.25 1.28
C CYS A 51 8.82 -8.53 0.71
N GLY A 52 8.39 -9.79 0.83
CA GLY A 52 7.09 -10.22 0.35
C GLY A 52 6.55 -11.42 1.10
N LEU A 53 5.23 -11.55 1.03
CA LEU A 53 4.49 -12.72 1.48
C LEU A 53 4.46 -13.77 0.36
N VAL A 54 5.16 -14.88 0.57
CA VAL A 54 5.31 -15.97 -0.40
C VAL A 54 4.43 -17.14 0.02
N SER A 55 3.57 -17.61 -0.89
CA SER A 55 2.73 -18.78 -0.61
C SER A 55 3.57 -20.05 -0.44
N ASN A 56 3.25 -20.84 0.57
CA ASN A 56 3.81 -22.16 0.82
C ASN A 56 2.75 -23.28 0.76
N GLY A 57 1.61 -23.02 0.10
CA GLY A 57 0.50 -23.96 -0.04
C GLY A 57 -0.48 -24.02 1.15
N THR A 58 0.01 -23.84 2.38
CA THR A 58 -0.83 -23.81 3.60
C THR A 58 -1.05 -22.41 4.16
N GLY A 59 -0.39 -21.41 3.58
CA GLY A 59 -0.45 -20.01 3.98
C GLY A 59 0.71 -19.22 3.39
N TYR A 60 0.89 -17.98 3.84
CA TYR A 60 1.95 -17.09 3.34
C TYR A 60 3.07 -16.92 4.36
N GLN A 61 4.32 -17.12 3.91
CA GLN A 61 5.52 -16.91 4.70
C GLN A 61 6.17 -15.57 4.35
N LEU A 62 6.72 -14.89 5.36
CA LEU A 62 7.49 -13.68 5.16
C LEU A 62 8.91 -14.01 4.68
N SER A 63 9.29 -13.48 3.52
CA SER A 63 10.62 -13.64 2.94
C SER A 63 11.17 -12.30 2.43
N CYS A 64 12.45 -12.02 2.68
CA CYS A 64 13.12 -10.83 2.20
C CYS A 64 14.41 -11.15 1.44
N ALA A 65 14.62 -10.47 0.33
CA ALA A 65 15.82 -10.55 -0.48
C ALA A 65 16.58 -9.21 -0.44
N SER A 66 17.91 -9.29 -0.47
CA SER A 66 18.75 -8.11 -0.64
C SER A 66 18.63 -7.58 -2.06
N VAL A 67 18.37 -6.29 -2.21
CA VAL A 67 18.30 -5.64 -3.53
C VAL A 67 19.69 -5.44 -4.12
N SER A 68 20.68 -5.15 -3.26
CA SER A 68 22.07 -4.94 -3.65
C SER A 68 22.84 -6.25 -3.86
N ASN A 69 22.57 -7.28 -3.05
CA ASN A 69 23.22 -8.58 -3.14
C ASN A 69 22.25 -9.66 -3.65
N ARG A 70 22.06 -9.70 -4.98
CA ARG A 70 21.11 -10.61 -5.64
C ARG A 70 21.46 -12.09 -5.50
N SER A 71 22.71 -12.42 -5.21
CA SER A 71 23.18 -13.80 -5.04
C SER A 71 22.91 -14.35 -3.64
N ALA A 72 22.55 -13.50 -2.68
CA ALA A 72 22.23 -13.93 -1.33
C ALA A 72 20.86 -14.65 -1.30
N SER A 73 20.80 -15.77 -0.59
CA SER A 73 19.54 -16.47 -0.34
C SER A 73 18.57 -15.58 0.44
N PRO A 74 17.28 -15.51 0.07
CA PRO A 74 16.29 -14.75 0.83
C PRO A 74 16.19 -15.21 2.28
N ARG A 75 16.13 -14.27 3.21
CA ARG A 75 15.92 -14.54 4.63
C ARG A 75 14.43 -14.72 4.90
N LYS A 76 14.07 -15.84 5.53
CA LYS A 76 12.71 -16.10 6.00
C LYS A 76 12.55 -15.62 7.43
N TYR A 77 11.43 -14.97 7.71
CA TYR A 77 11.08 -14.50 9.05
C TYR A 77 9.88 -15.29 9.57
N GLY A 78 9.95 -15.64 10.84
CA GLY A 78 8.90 -16.40 11.51
C GLY A 78 9.05 -16.31 13.02
N TYR A 79 8.08 -16.89 13.73
CA TYR A 79 8.08 -17.00 15.18
C TYR A 79 7.46 -18.33 15.61
N GLY A 80 7.70 -18.76 16.85
CA GLY A 80 6.99 -19.92 17.43
C GLY A 80 7.63 -21.30 17.21
N GLY A 81 8.91 -21.38 16.84
CA GLY A 81 9.77 -22.55 17.10
C GLY A 81 9.45 -23.89 16.41
N GLY A 82 8.48 -23.99 15.48
CA GLY A 82 8.22 -25.28 14.82
C GLY A 82 7.31 -25.29 13.58
N SER A 83 6.41 -24.31 13.44
CA SER A 83 5.65 -24.09 12.21
C SER A 83 5.62 -22.60 11.93
N ALA A 84 6.10 -22.17 10.76
CA ALA A 84 6.05 -20.77 10.37
C ALA A 84 4.58 -20.34 10.32
N THR A 85 4.14 -19.59 11.33
CA THR A 85 2.80 -19.01 11.38
C THR A 85 2.60 -18.14 10.14
N PRO A 86 1.52 -18.36 9.38
CA PRO A 86 1.30 -17.60 8.16
C PRO A 86 0.96 -16.14 8.48
N PHE A 87 1.14 -15.27 7.50
CA PHE A 87 0.84 -13.84 7.62
C PHE A 87 -0.18 -13.39 6.58
N SER A 88 -0.90 -12.30 6.85
CA SER A 88 -1.85 -11.68 5.92
C SER A 88 -1.46 -10.27 5.48
N ALA A 89 -0.54 -9.62 6.18
CA ALA A 89 -0.04 -8.30 5.81
C ALA A 89 1.44 -8.15 6.16
N LEU A 90 2.12 -7.27 5.44
CA LEU A 90 3.51 -6.92 5.63
C LEU A 90 3.72 -5.43 5.33
N VAL A 91 4.42 -4.75 6.22
CA VAL A 91 4.95 -3.39 6.02
C VAL A 91 6.40 -3.33 6.49
N ALA A 92 7.11 -2.31 6.04
CA ALA A 92 8.51 -2.09 6.39
C ALA A 92 8.80 -0.60 6.51
N GLY A 93 9.91 -0.27 7.15
CA GLY A 93 10.43 1.08 7.20
C GLY A 93 11.95 1.08 7.40
N ASP A 94 12.43 2.05 8.15
CA ASP A 94 13.83 2.26 8.45
C ASP A 94 14.25 1.30 9.57
N GLY A 95 15.03 0.29 9.21
CA GLY A 95 15.58 -0.69 10.11
C GLY A 95 14.59 -1.75 10.59
N TYR A 96 13.42 -1.92 9.94
CA TYR A 96 12.44 -2.87 10.45
C TYR A 96 11.49 -3.52 9.44
N LEU A 97 10.87 -4.62 9.89
CA LEU A 97 9.71 -5.26 9.27
C LEU A 97 8.59 -5.44 10.28
N CYS A 98 7.35 -5.29 9.82
CA CYS A 98 6.18 -5.55 10.63
C CYS A 98 5.16 -6.37 9.85
N SER A 99 4.67 -7.45 10.44
CA SER A 99 3.74 -8.37 9.79
C SER A 99 2.59 -8.75 10.70
N VAL A 100 1.42 -8.94 10.08
CA VAL A 100 0.17 -9.24 10.78
C VAL A 100 -0.20 -10.71 10.55
N ASP A 101 -0.55 -11.38 11.65
CA ASP A 101 -1.12 -12.74 11.65
C ASP A 101 -2.38 -12.82 10.76
N PRO A 102 -2.87 -14.03 10.43
CA PRO A 102 -4.05 -14.17 9.60
C PRO A 102 -5.25 -13.48 10.22
N ILE A 103 -5.87 -12.58 9.46
CA ILE A 103 -6.96 -11.72 9.96
C ILE A 103 -8.31 -12.43 10.09
N SER A 104 -8.39 -13.72 9.73
CA SER A 104 -9.62 -14.50 9.70
C SER A 104 -10.12 -14.96 11.08
N SER A 105 -9.32 -14.86 12.14
CA SER A 105 -9.71 -15.24 13.50
C SER A 105 -9.06 -14.33 14.55
N PRO A 106 -9.73 -13.27 15.02
CA PRO A 106 -9.23 -12.48 16.13
C PRO A 106 -9.07 -13.33 17.42
N PRO A 107 -8.19 -12.93 18.35
CA PRO A 107 -7.35 -11.74 18.29
C PRO A 107 -6.18 -11.92 17.31
N VAL A 108 -6.05 -10.97 16.39
CA VAL A 108 -4.89 -10.92 15.47
C VAL A 108 -3.71 -10.33 16.23
N SER A 109 -2.49 -10.74 15.88
CA SER A 109 -1.29 -10.10 16.40
C SER A 109 -0.51 -9.45 15.27
N MET A 110 0.16 -8.36 15.61
CA MET A 110 1.15 -7.74 14.74
C MET A 110 2.52 -7.88 15.39
N ARG A 111 3.50 -8.30 14.60
CA ARG A 111 4.85 -8.58 15.07
C ARG A 111 5.88 -7.77 14.31
N TRP A 112 6.91 -7.38 15.05
CA TRP A 112 7.98 -6.52 14.63
C TRP A 112 9.30 -7.28 14.63
N TRP A 113 10.09 -7.11 13.58
CA TRP A 113 11.48 -7.55 13.49
C TRP A 113 12.37 -6.33 13.33
N ASP A 114 13.38 -6.23 14.20
CA ASP A 114 14.46 -5.30 13.99
C ASP A 114 15.41 -5.88 12.93
N LEU A 115 15.74 -5.08 11.92
CA LEU A 115 16.65 -5.48 10.85
C LEU A 115 18.08 -5.06 11.11
N ASN A 116 18.29 -4.11 12.02
CA ASN A 116 19.63 -3.69 12.43
C ASN A 116 20.21 -4.67 13.44
N ASP A 117 19.36 -5.31 14.24
CA ASP A 117 19.74 -6.42 15.13
C ASP A 117 19.13 -7.74 14.66
N SER A 118 19.92 -8.49 13.90
CA SER A 118 19.46 -9.76 13.31
C SER A 118 19.25 -10.88 14.33
N GLU A 119 19.77 -10.74 15.55
CA GLU A 119 19.66 -11.73 16.62
C GLU A 119 18.44 -11.49 17.51
N GLU A 120 17.85 -10.29 17.49
CA GLU A 120 16.65 -10.02 18.26
C GLU A 120 15.44 -10.85 17.78
N PRO A 121 14.74 -11.54 18.69
CA PRO A 121 13.51 -12.24 18.35
C PRO A 121 12.39 -11.26 18.03
N SER A 122 11.42 -11.71 17.22
CA SER A 122 10.25 -10.90 16.90
C SER A 122 9.48 -10.44 18.15
N LYS A 123 9.23 -9.13 18.25
CA LYS A 123 8.46 -8.52 19.34
C LYS A 123 7.01 -8.35 18.91
N ARG A 124 6.04 -8.64 19.79
CA ARG A 124 4.62 -8.39 19.51
C ARG A 124 4.29 -6.95 19.87
N VAL A 125 3.82 -6.17 18.90
CA VAL A 125 3.50 -4.75 19.08
C VAL A 125 2.00 -4.48 19.18
N TYR A 126 1.17 -5.41 18.72
CA TYR A 126 -0.28 -5.33 18.83
C TYR A 126 -0.91 -6.72 19.01
N ARG A 127 -2.01 -6.77 19.77
CA ARG A 127 -2.92 -7.92 19.88
C ARG A 127 -4.34 -7.42 20.11
N GLY A 128 -5.28 -7.79 19.26
CA GLY A 128 -6.67 -7.35 19.40
C GLY A 128 -7.52 -7.63 18.17
N GLU A 129 -8.47 -6.74 17.92
CA GLU A 129 -9.36 -6.78 16.76
C GLU A 129 -8.61 -6.76 15.42
N ALA A 130 -9.27 -7.26 14.38
CA ALA A 130 -8.70 -7.30 13.03
C ALA A 130 -8.35 -5.89 12.51
N LEU A 131 -7.19 -5.77 11.87
CA LEU A 131 -6.77 -4.53 11.21
C LEU A 131 -7.33 -4.50 9.79
N SER A 132 -7.96 -3.40 9.39
CA SER A 132 -8.47 -3.25 8.02
C SER A 132 -7.47 -2.60 7.05
N ALA A 133 -6.38 -2.03 7.58
CA ALA A 133 -5.24 -1.52 6.82
C ALA A 133 -4.04 -1.42 7.76
N VAL A 134 -2.82 -1.46 7.20
CA VAL A 134 -1.56 -1.22 7.92
C VAL A 134 -0.60 -0.46 7.02
N ALA A 135 0.18 0.45 7.59
CA ALA A 135 1.25 1.16 6.88
C ALA A 135 2.47 1.34 7.77
N GLY A 136 3.65 1.33 7.17
CA GLY A 136 4.93 1.52 7.86
C GLY A 136 5.60 2.81 7.43
N GLY A 137 6.03 3.65 8.37
CA GLY A 137 6.76 4.88 8.08
C GLY A 137 7.92 5.07 9.06
N GLY A 138 9.06 5.58 8.58
CA GLY A 138 10.22 5.85 9.45
C GLY A 138 10.55 4.65 10.32
N GLU A 139 10.46 4.80 11.64
CA GLU A 139 10.66 3.74 12.65
C GLU A 139 9.37 3.37 13.42
N TYR A 140 8.19 3.59 12.84
CA TYR A 140 6.88 3.29 13.44
C TYR A 140 5.93 2.60 12.46
N VAL A 141 4.92 1.93 12.99
CA VAL A 141 3.87 1.27 12.22
C VAL A 141 2.50 1.78 12.64
N CYS A 142 1.60 1.98 11.68
CA CYS A 142 0.22 2.38 11.92
C CYS A 142 -0.75 1.36 11.32
N GLY A 143 -1.97 1.33 11.84
CA GLY A 143 -3.02 0.41 11.44
C GLY A 143 -4.40 0.98 11.67
N LEU A 144 -5.37 0.54 10.86
CA LEU A 144 -6.79 0.83 11.08
C LEU A 144 -7.41 -0.25 11.95
N VAL A 145 -7.71 0.10 13.20
CA VAL A 145 -8.45 -0.74 14.15
C VAL A 145 -9.85 -0.15 14.27
N GLU A 146 -10.88 -0.92 13.93
CA GLU A 146 -12.27 -0.42 13.87
C GLU A 146 -12.42 0.88 13.07
N LYS A 147 -11.68 0.99 11.94
CA LYS A 147 -11.60 2.18 11.09
C LYS A 147 -10.98 3.42 11.72
N ARG A 148 -10.36 3.32 12.89
CA ARG A 148 -9.57 4.42 13.48
C ARG A 148 -8.08 4.14 13.35
N ILE A 149 -7.30 5.18 13.11
CA ILE A 149 -5.84 5.07 13.00
C ILE A 149 -5.26 4.88 14.41
N LYS A 150 -4.41 3.86 14.55
CA LYS A 150 -3.55 3.66 15.73
C LYS A 150 -2.13 3.43 15.26
N CYS A 151 -1.16 4.00 15.95
CA CYS A 151 0.26 3.86 15.64
C CYS A 151 1.02 3.30 16.85
N TRP A 152 2.08 2.54 16.57
CA TRP A 152 2.88 1.84 17.56
C TRP A 152 4.38 2.11 17.35
N ARG A 153 5.15 1.99 18.45
CA ARG A 153 6.62 2.05 18.56
C ARG A 153 7.29 3.44 18.66
N TRP A 154 6.68 4.58 18.31
CA TRP A 154 7.36 5.89 18.45
C TRP A 154 6.46 7.14 18.63
N GLU A 155 7.05 8.25 19.09
CA GLU A 155 6.43 9.57 19.38
C GLU A 155 5.99 10.40 18.15
N TRP A 156 6.52 10.17 16.94
CA TRP A 156 6.27 11.04 15.76
C TRP A 156 5.00 10.67 14.97
N GLY A 157 4.34 9.57 15.35
CA GLY A 157 3.09 9.08 14.76
C GLY A 157 1.88 9.21 15.70
N VAL A 158 1.98 10.04 16.75
CA VAL A 158 0.86 10.31 17.65
C VAL A 158 -0.30 10.86 16.81
N VAL A 159 -1.46 10.24 16.97
CA VAL A 159 -2.69 10.69 16.31
C VAL A 159 -3.14 11.97 17.03
N PRO A 160 -3.27 13.10 16.33
CA PRO A 160 -3.71 14.36 16.94
C PRO A 160 -5.13 14.24 17.51
N GLU A 161 -5.39 14.93 18.62
CA GLU A 161 -6.70 14.89 19.30
C GLU A 161 -7.85 15.30 18.38
N GLU A 162 -7.60 16.20 17.42
CA GLU A 162 -8.61 16.68 16.48
C GLU A 162 -9.16 15.58 15.56
N ILE A 163 -8.41 14.49 15.36
CA ILE A 163 -8.79 13.38 14.47
C ILE A 163 -8.79 12.01 15.17
N GLU A 164 -8.66 11.97 16.50
CA GLU A 164 -8.59 10.70 17.25
C GLU A 164 -9.89 9.88 17.10
N GLN A 165 -11.04 10.56 17.02
CA GLN A 165 -12.35 9.92 16.87
C GLN A 165 -12.80 9.75 15.43
N GLU A 166 -12.06 10.33 14.48
CA GLU A 166 -12.38 10.24 13.07
C GLU A 166 -12.16 8.82 12.52
N ARG A 167 -12.94 8.48 11.49
CA ARG A 167 -12.86 7.17 10.84
C ARG A 167 -12.27 7.31 9.46
N PHE A 168 -11.52 6.29 9.05
CA PHE A 168 -10.72 6.29 7.84
C PHE A 168 -10.98 5.05 6.99
N VAL A 169 -10.98 5.23 5.67
CA VAL A 169 -11.06 4.12 4.71
C VAL A 169 -9.68 3.57 4.37
N ALA A 170 -8.65 4.43 4.40
CA ALA A 170 -7.28 4.12 4.02
C ALA A 170 -6.29 4.91 4.88
N LEU A 171 -5.08 4.37 5.01
CA LEU A 171 -3.97 5.00 5.73
C LEU A 171 -2.66 4.70 4.99
N GLU A 172 -1.74 5.65 4.99
CA GLU A 172 -0.37 5.48 4.50
C GLU A 172 0.61 6.21 5.42
N ALA A 173 1.80 5.67 5.58
CA ALA A 173 2.84 6.24 6.42
C ALA A 173 4.17 6.24 5.67
N LYS A 174 4.95 7.32 5.78
CA LYS A 174 6.29 7.42 5.19
C LYS A 174 7.14 8.45 5.90
N GLY A 175 8.38 8.09 6.21
CA GLY A 175 9.27 8.94 7.01
C GLY A 175 8.57 9.33 8.31
N LYS A 176 8.45 10.63 8.60
CA LYS A 176 7.76 11.16 9.79
C LYS A 176 6.29 11.55 9.56
N VAL A 177 5.70 11.21 8.42
CA VAL A 177 4.36 11.67 8.02
C VAL A 177 3.40 10.49 7.95
N VAL A 178 2.20 10.68 8.51
CA VAL A 178 1.06 9.77 8.37
C VAL A 178 -0.05 10.49 7.63
N CYS A 179 -0.68 9.79 6.70
CA CYS A 179 -1.83 10.27 5.95
C CYS A 179 -2.99 9.27 6.07
N GLY A 180 -4.21 9.77 6.03
CA GLY A 180 -5.42 8.96 6.01
C GLY A 180 -6.51 9.60 5.17
N VAL A 181 -7.39 8.78 4.62
CA VAL A 181 -8.58 9.22 3.88
C VAL A 181 -9.80 9.08 4.79
N LEU A 182 -10.44 10.21 5.11
CA LEU A 182 -11.60 10.27 5.99
C LEU A 182 -12.80 9.54 5.39
N MET A 183 -13.55 8.82 6.21
CA MET A 183 -14.81 8.18 5.80
C MET A 183 -15.95 9.16 5.58
N SER A 184 -15.92 10.32 6.25
CA SER A 184 -17.01 11.30 6.25
C SER A 184 -17.16 11.99 4.90
N ASP A 185 -16.06 12.40 4.29
CA ASP A 185 -16.04 13.19 3.06
C ASP A 185 -14.97 12.75 2.05
N TYR A 186 -14.22 11.67 2.32
CA TYR A 186 -13.12 11.17 1.49
C TYR A 186 -11.96 12.17 1.31
N SER A 187 -11.81 13.12 2.22
CA SER A 187 -10.66 14.02 2.21
C SER A 187 -9.39 13.32 2.65
N LEU A 188 -8.27 13.69 2.04
CA LEU A 188 -6.94 13.28 2.48
C LEU A 188 -6.43 14.23 3.55
N VAL A 189 -6.19 13.70 4.74
CA VAL A 189 -5.57 14.42 5.85
C VAL A 189 -4.22 13.81 6.16
N CYS A 190 -3.22 14.65 6.42
CA CYS A 190 -1.88 14.22 6.79
C CYS A 190 -1.37 15.00 8.00
N TRP A 191 -0.52 14.37 8.81
CA TRP A 191 0.12 14.98 9.97
C TRP A 191 1.53 14.38 10.19
N GLY A 192 2.30 15.01 11.08
CA GLY A 192 3.67 14.59 11.41
C GLY A 192 4.77 15.25 10.55
N GLY A 193 6.03 15.11 10.96
CA GLY A 193 7.20 15.73 10.31
C GLY A 193 7.24 17.26 10.48
N ASP A 194 7.81 17.96 9.49
CA ASP A 194 7.87 19.44 9.46
C ASP A 194 6.53 20.09 9.04
N VAL A 195 5.43 19.33 9.11
CA VAL A 195 4.08 19.90 8.97
C VAL A 195 3.82 20.72 10.22
N ALA A 196 4.17 22.01 10.15
CA ALA A 196 3.99 22.97 11.23
C ALA A 196 2.54 22.97 11.74
N GLY A 197 2.34 22.45 12.96
CA GLY A 197 1.16 22.76 13.77
C GLY A 197 -0.14 22.01 13.48
N GLY A 198 -0.10 20.72 13.15
CA GLY A 198 -1.28 19.83 13.28
C GLY A 198 -1.71 19.09 12.02
N VAL A 199 -3.00 18.73 11.97
CA VAL A 199 -3.60 17.99 10.85
C VAL A 199 -3.84 18.92 9.67
N ARG A 200 -3.26 18.56 8.51
CA ARG A 200 -3.47 19.31 7.27
C ARG A 200 -4.31 18.48 6.30
N LYS A 201 -5.43 19.04 5.86
CA LYS A 201 -6.18 18.54 4.71
C LYS A 201 -5.39 18.87 3.44
N VAL A 202 -4.80 17.86 2.80
CA VAL A 202 -3.95 17.99 1.61
C VAL A 202 -4.80 17.96 0.34
N PHE A 203 -5.89 17.21 0.36
CA PHE A 203 -6.94 17.25 -0.65
C PHE A 203 -8.30 17.29 0.03
N ASP A 204 -9.10 18.28 -0.32
CA ASP A 204 -10.44 18.54 0.19
C ASP A 204 -11.58 18.12 -0.76
N LYS A 205 -11.21 17.55 -1.92
CA LYS A 205 -12.13 16.99 -2.89
C LYS A 205 -12.23 15.47 -2.72
N HIS A 206 -13.41 14.95 -3.03
CA HIS A 206 -13.76 13.54 -2.95
C HIS A 206 -12.78 12.67 -3.77
N LEU A 207 -11.86 11.97 -3.07
CA LEU A 207 -11.00 10.96 -3.67
C LEU A 207 -11.86 9.75 -4.02
N THR A 208 -12.30 9.68 -5.28
CA THR A 208 -12.98 8.50 -5.80
C THR A 208 -11.98 7.39 -6.10
N ASP A 209 -12.44 6.15 -6.20
CA ASP A 209 -11.69 4.95 -6.63
C ASP A 209 -10.95 5.16 -7.98
N LYS A 210 -11.38 6.14 -8.79
CA LYS A 210 -10.68 6.54 -10.01
C LYS A 210 -9.32 7.20 -9.71
N SER A 211 -9.15 7.84 -8.57
CA SER A 211 -7.89 8.48 -8.14
C SER A 211 -6.74 7.47 -8.03
N ASP A 212 -7.00 6.29 -7.47
CA ASP A 212 -5.98 5.24 -7.32
C ASP A 212 -5.62 4.60 -8.67
N VAL A 213 -6.58 4.55 -9.61
CA VAL A 213 -6.33 4.18 -11.01
C VAL A 213 -5.46 5.22 -11.71
N TYR A 214 -5.64 6.52 -11.42
CA TYR A 214 -4.74 7.55 -11.92
C TYR A 214 -3.34 7.39 -11.32
N SER A 215 -3.18 7.05 -10.05
CA SER A 215 -1.86 6.82 -9.44
C SER A 215 -1.17 5.55 -9.96
N PHE A 216 -1.88 4.43 -10.09
CA PHE A 216 -1.35 3.22 -10.74
C PHE A 216 -1.09 3.45 -12.23
N GLY A 217 -1.97 4.17 -12.93
CA GLY A 217 -1.81 4.54 -14.33
C GLY A 217 -0.58 5.43 -14.55
N VAL A 218 -0.34 6.41 -13.67
CA VAL A 218 0.87 7.24 -13.69
C VAL A 218 2.13 6.42 -13.42
N LEU A 219 2.08 5.47 -12.48
CA LEU A 219 3.19 4.55 -12.21
C LEU A 219 3.45 3.62 -13.41
N LEU A 220 2.40 3.09 -14.04
CA LEU A 220 2.48 2.28 -15.24
C LEU A 220 3.06 3.09 -16.41
N LEU A 221 2.67 4.36 -16.55
CA LEU A 221 3.25 5.27 -17.52
C LEU A 221 4.73 5.50 -17.26
N GLU A 222 5.16 5.76 -16.01
CA GLU A 222 6.59 5.87 -15.66
C GLU A 222 7.38 4.60 -16.01
N LEU A 223 6.81 3.41 -15.78
CA LEU A 223 7.44 2.13 -16.13
C LEU A 223 7.51 1.86 -17.63
N LEU A 224 6.45 2.16 -18.38
CA LEU A 224 6.40 1.96 -19.84
C LEU A 224 7.24 3.00 -20.59
N SER A 225 7.33 4.21 -20.05
CA SER A 225 8.03 5.33 -20.67
C SER A 225 9.51 5.42 -20.29
N GLY A 226 9.89 4.89 -19.12
CA GLY A 226 11.19 5.18 -18.50
C GLY A 226 11.33 6.61 -17.97
N CYS A 227 10.27 7.43 -18.10
CA CYS A 227 10.27 8.83 -17.73
C CYS A 227 9.76 9.00 -16.29
N LYS A 228 10.45 9.85 -15.50
CA LYS A 228 9.93 10.26 -14.18
C LYS A 228 8.59 10.97 -14.33
N VAL A 229 7.70 10.74 -13.35
CA VAL A 229 6.35 11.36 -13.30
C VAL A 229 6.40 12.88 -13.45
N ILE A 230 7.42 13.52 -12.88
CA ILE A 230 7.68 14.94 -13.03
C ILE A 230 9.05 15.11 -13.68
N GLN A 231 9.06 15.64 -14.89
CA GLN A 231 10.29 16.00 -15.60
C GLN A 231 10.59 17.48 -15.38
N ARG A 232 11.81 17.77 -14.93
CA ARG A 232 12.34 19.12 -14.84
C ARG A 232 13.47 19.24 -15.86
N TYR A 233 13.23 20.03 -16.91
CA TYR A 233 14.25 20.31 -17.91
C TYR A 233 15.01 21.57 -17.50
N GLU A 234 16.34 21.54 -17.52
CA GLU A 234 17.16 22.73 -17.30
C GLU A 234 16.81 23.77 -18.38
N GLY A 235 16.23 24.90 -17.97
CA GLY A 235 15.81 25.99 -18.88
C GLY A 235 14.30 26.16 -19.08
N SER A 236 13.46 25.22 -18.64
CA SER A 236 12.00 25.36 -18.64
C SER A 236 11.50 25.53 -17.20
N GLY A 237 11.07 26.74 -16.83
CA GLY A 237 10.59 27.06 -15.47
C GLY A 237 9.32 26.32 -15.03
N THR A 238 8.74 25.46 -15.86
CA THR A 238 7.56 24.66 -15.53
C THR A 238 7.87 23.17 -15.61
N PRO A 239 7.71 22.40 -14.51
CA PRO A 239 7.80 20.94 -14.54
C PRO A 239 6.68 20.37 -15.43
N ARG A 240 7.01 19.39 -16.30
CA ARG A 240 6.01 18.68 -17.11
C ARG A 240 5.64 17.34 -16.48
N ASN A 241 4.35 17.02 -16.48
CA ASN A 241 3.87 15.72 -16.01
C ASN A 241 3.96 14.68 -17.14
N VAL A 242 4.36 13.45 -16.81
CA VAL A 242 4.39 12.33 -17.77
C VAL A 242 3.04 12.07 -18.43
N VAL A 243 1.93 12.40 -17.75
CA VAL A 243 0.57 12.31 -18.30
C VAL A 243 0.37 13.29 -19.45
N ASP A 244 0.85 14.54 -19.31
CA ASP A 244 0.73 15.57 -20.35
C ASP A 244 1.51 15.19 -21.62
N MET A 245 2.56 14.38 -21.45
CA MET A 245 3.33 13.81 -22.55
C MET A 245 2.62 12.61 -23.19
N ALA A 246 2.14 11.66 -22.38
CA ALA A 246 1.69 10.35 -22.86
C ALA A 246 0.26 10.36 -23.44
N VAL A 247 -0.67 11.13 -22.85
CA VAL A 247 -2.09 11.11 -23.23
C VAL A 247 -2.32 11.39 -24.71
N PRO A 248 -1.70 12.40 -25.34
CA PRO A 248 -1.88 12.66 -26.77
C PRO A 248 -1.46 11.49 -27.68
N TYR A 249 -0.44 10.71 -27.29
CA TYR A 249 0.02 9.54 -28.06
C TYR A 249 -0.88 8.32 -27.85
N ILE A 250 -1.44 8.17 -26.65
CA ILE A 250 -2.40 7.10 -26.34
C ILE A 250 -3.72 7.34 -27.08
N GLU A 251 -4.25 8.56 -27.04
CA GLU A 251 -5.48 8.94 -27.73
C GLU A 251 -5.36 8.84 -29.26
N SER A 252 -4.14 8.98 -29.79
CA SER A 252 -3.85 8.84 -31.22
C SER A 252 -3.40 7.43 -31.65
N ASP A 253 -3.43 6.45 -30.74
CA ASP A 253 -2.99 5.05 -30.95
C ASP A 253 -1.55 4.94 -31.50
N ARG A 254 -0.66 5.81 -31.00
CA ARG A 254 0.77 5.93 -31.38
C ARG A 254 1.70 5.67 -30.20
N VAL A 255 1.36 4.62 -29.45
CA VAL A 255 2.06 4.17 -28.23
C VAL A 255 3.53 3.80 -28.53
N ASP A 256 3.83 3.38 -29.76
CA ASP A 256 5.16 2.98 -30.23
C ASP A 256 6.15 4.14 -30.49
N ARG A 257 5.66 5.38 -30.66
CA ARG A 257 6.47 6.51 -31.16
C ARG A 257 6.68 7.68 -30.20
N GLY A 258 6.02 7.68 -29.03
CA GLY A 258 5.96 8.87 -28.17
C GLY A 258 6.13 8.63 -26.68
N LEU A 259 6.44 7.40 -26.25
CA LEU A 259 6.52 7.08 -24.83
C LEU A 259 7.92 7.10 -24.24
N TYR A 260 9.01 7.18 -25.00
CA TYR A 260 10.35 7.08 -24.42
C TYR A 260 10.97 8.43 -24.08
N CYS A 261 11.53 8.53 -22.87
CA CYS A 261 12.60 9.46 -22.50
C CYS A 261 13.91 8.64 -22.34
#